data_AF-A0A7C6YGQ1-F1
#
_entry.id   AF-A0A7C6YGQ1-F1
#
_cell.length_a   1.000
_cell.length_b   1.000
_cell.length_c   1.000
_cell.angle_alpha   90.00
_cell.angle_beta   90.00
_cell.angle_gamma   90.00
#
_symmetry.space_group_name_H-M   'P 1'
#
loop_
_entity.id
_entity.type
_entity.pdbx_description
1 polymer ?
#
loop_
_entity_poly.entity_id
_entity_poly.type
_entity_poly.pdbx_seq_one_letter_code
_entity_poly.pdbx_strand_id
1 'polypeptide(L)' 'MRGSNRQRVFKDEEDNLRFLETINTYQENSEYQVYAYCLMSNHVHLLMKKGIENLGIVFRRIGASYVCWYNWS' A
#
# COMPACT_ATOMS: atom_id res chain seq x y z
N MET A 1 -1.11 0.98 -7.57
CA MET A 1 -0.91 -0.47 -7.76
C MET A 1 -2.13 -1.05 -8.46
N ARG A 2 -1.94 -2.05 -9.33
CA ARG A 2 -3.02 -2.70 -10.07
C ARG A 2 -2.75 -4.20 -10.09
N GLY A 3 -3.75 -5.02 -9.78
CA GLY A 3 -3.60 -6.49 -9.80
C GLY A 3 -3.36 -6.99 -11.22
N SER A 4 -2.36 -7.84 -11.42
CA SER A 4 -2.20 -8.58 -12.67
C SER A 4 -3.40 -9.52 -12.85
N ASN A 5 -3.89 -9.64 -14.08
CA ASN A 5 -4.98 -10.55 -14.47
C ASN A 5 -6.36 -10.31 -13.81
N ARG A 6 -6.73 -9.07 -13.46
CA ARG A 6 -8.04 -8.74 -12.84
C ARG A 6 -8.31 -9.51 -11.53
N GLN A 7 -7.30 -10.17 -10.95
CA GLN A 7 -7.46 -10.82 -9.66
C GLN A 7 -7.60 -9.77 -8.57
N ARG A 8 -8.43 -10.08 -7.58
CA ARG A 8 -8.63 -9.21 -6.42
C ARG A 8 -7.29 -8.97 -5.75
N VAL A 9 -6.87 -7.70 -5.69
CA VAL A 9 -5.66 -7.28 -4.98
C VAL A 9 -5.89 -7.40 -3.48
N PHE A 10 -7.12 -7.11 -3.03
CA PHE A 10 -7.59 -7.28 -1.66
C PHE A 10 -8.76 -8.26 -1.72
N LYS A 11 -8.59 -9.41 -1.08
CA LYS A 11 -9.57 -10.49 -1.04
C LYS A 11 -10.63 -10.19 0.02
N ASP A 12 -10.16 -9.71 1.19
CA ASP A 12 -10.96 -9.42 2.38
C ASP A 12 -10.52 -8.13 3.09
N GLU A 13 -11.33 -7.66 4.05
CA GLU A 13 -11.08 -6.42 4.81
C GLU A 13 -9.80 -6.47 5.64
N GLU A 14 -9.34 -7.68 5.98
CA GLU A 14 -8.07 -7.94 6.67
C GLU A 14 -6.85 -7.58 5.81
N ASP A 15 -6.90 -7.83 4.50
CA ASP A 15 -5.85 -7.41 3.56
C ASP A 15 -5.73 -5.88 3.51
N ASN A 16 -6.88 -5.19 3.56
CA ASN A 16 -6.94 -3.72 3.58
C ASN A 16 -6.30 -3.17 4.85
N LEU A 17 -6.64 -3.73 6.01
CA LEU A 17 -6.06 -3.37 7.30
C LEU A 17 -4.55 -3.60 7.31
N ARG A 18 -4.09 -4.75 6.79
CA ARG A 18 -2.66 -5.07 6.76
C ARG A 18 -1.86 -4.12 5.88
N PHE A 19 -2.44 -3.72 4.74
CA PHE A 19 -1.83 -2.74 3.85
C PHE A 19 -1.75 -1.35 4.49
N LEU A 20 -2.79 -0.92 5.22
CA LEU A 20 -2.78 0.32 5.98
C LEU A 20 -1.75 0.30 7.11
N GLU A 21 -1.63 -0.83 7.81
CA GLU A 21 -0.65 -1.00 8.87
C GLU A 21 0.78 -0.88 8.32
N THR A 22 1.04 -1.53 7.18
CA THR A 22 2.32 -1.43 6.44
C THR A 22 2.62 0.02 6.06
N ILE A 23 1.64 0.75 5.53
CA ILE A 23 1.79 2.17 5.20
C ILE A 23 2.13 2.98 6.46
N ASN A 24 1.49 2.70 7.58
CA ASN A 24 1.72 3.43 8.82
C ASN A 24 3.14 3.18 9.38
N THR A 25 3.63 1.94 9.30
CA THR A 25 5.01 1.59 9.72
C THR A 25 6.08 2.30 8.88
N TYR A 26 5.85 2.45 7.57
CA TYR A 26 6.78 3.20 6.72
C TYR A 26 6.60 4.71 6.82
N GLN A 27 5.48 5.19 7.37
CA GLN A 27 5.19 6.61 7.52
C GLN A 27 6.18 7.28 8.49
N GLU A 28 6.52 6.62 9.60
CA GLU A 28 7.51 7.11 10.56
C GLU A 28 8.93 7.18 9.98
N ASN A 29 9.28 6.25 9.08
CA ASN A 29 10.63 6.12 8.54
C ASN A 29 10.88 7.04 7.33
N SER A 30 9.86 7.29 6.51
CA SER A 30 10.00 8.03 5.25
C SER A 30 9.44 9.45 5.30
N GLU A 31 8.90 9.88 6.45
CA GLU A 31 8.32 11.21 6.73
C GLU A 31 7.23 11.66 5.72
N TYR A 32 6.58 10.73 5.02
CA TYR A 32 5.42 11.07 4.21
C TYR A 32 4.17 11.16 5.09
N GLN A 33 3.12 11.82 4.60
CA GLN A 33 1.87 11.95 5.33
C GLN A 33 0.71 11.47 4.46
N VAL A 34 -0.11 10.54 4.95
CA VAL A 34 -1.30 10.08 4.21
C VAL A 34 -2.50 10.91 4.63
N TYR A 35 -3.14 11.57 3.68
CA TYR A 35 -4.35 12.38 3.91
C TYR A 35 -5.63 11.58 3.66
N ALA A 36 -5.63 10.74 2.63
CA ALA A 36 -6.76 9.89 2.30
C ALA A 36 -6.29 8.64 1.57
N TYR A 37 -7.06 7.57 1.69
CA TYR A 37 -6.84 6.34 0.96
C TYR A 37 -8.19 5.79 0.48
N CYS A 38 -8.19 5.19 -0.71
CA CYS A 38 -9.31 4.42 -1.24
C CYS A 38 -8.77 3.08 -1.72
N LEU A 39 -9.13 2.04 -0.97
CA LEU A 39 -8.77 0.66 -1.25
C LEU A 39 -9.95 0.04 -2.00
N MET A 40 -9.73 -0.28 -3.26
CA MET A 40 -10.69 -1.03 -4.06
C MET A 40 -10.13 -2.42 -4.34
N SER A 41 -11.02 -3.37 -4.59
CA SER A 41 -10.65 -4.77 -4.79
C SER A 41 -9.68 -4.98 -5.95
N ASN A 42 -9.54 -4.02 -6.88
CA ASN A 42 -8.65 -4.10 -8.04
C ASN A 42 -7.62 -2.95 -8.16
N HIS A 43 -7.71 -1.91 -7.32
CA HIS A 43 -6.82 -0.76 -7.39
C HIS A 43 -6.77 -0.01 -6.05
N VAL A 44 -5.71 0.77 -5.86
CA VAL A 44 -5.54 1.61 -4.67
C VAL A 44 -5.26 3.03 -5.09
N HIS A 45 -6.03 3.97 -4.54
CA HIS A 45 -5.71 5.39 -4.55
C HIS A 45 -5.20 5.81 -3.18
N LEU A 46 -4.07 6.50 -3.17
CA LEU A 46 -3.48 7.07 -1.95
C LEU A 46 -3.23 8.55 -2.22
N LEU A 47 -3.80 9.39 -1.38
CA LEU A 47 -3.52 10.81 -1.32
C LEU A 47 -2.50 11.03 -0.21
N MET A 48 -1.29 11.41 -0.58
CA MET A 48 -0.19 11.53 0.37
C MET A 48 0.73 12.70 0.04
N LYS A 49 1.20 13.37 1.08
CA LYS A 49 2.25 14.38 1.02
C LYS A 49 3.60 13.70 0.92
N LYS A 50 4.42 14.11 -0.05
CA LYS A 50 5.80 13.65 -0.13
C LYS A 50 6.56 14.08 1.14
N GLY A 51 7.30 13.14 1.71
CA GLY A 51 8.27 13.41 2.76
C GLY A 51 9.66 13.65 2.18
N ILE A 52 10.65 13.06 2.85
CA ILE A 52 12.06 13.06 2.42
C ILE A 52 12.24 12.15 1.20
N GLU A 53 11.58 10.99 1.20
CA GLU A 53 11.67 10.04 0.10
C GLU A 53 10.68 10.34 -1.04
N ASN A 54 11.08 9.95 -2.24
CA ASN A 54 10.24 10.07 -3.42
C ASN A 54 9.07 9.07 -3.33
N LEU A 55 7.84 9.53 -3.61
CA LEU A 55 6.64 8.71 -3.47
C LEU A 55 6.76 7.38 -4.23
N GLY A 56 7.38 7.38 -5.41
CA GLY A 56 7.62 6.15 -6.18
C GLY A 56 8.40 5.08 -5.43
N ILE A 57 9.38 5.46 -4.58
CA ILE A 57 10.19 4.52 -3.79
C ILE A 57 9.33 3.93 -2.67
N VAL A 58 8.59 4.79 -1.97
CA VAL A 58 7.65 4.41 -0.90
C VAL A 58 6.61 3.42 -1.42
N PHE A 59 5.96 3.73 -2.56
CA PHE A 59 5.00 2.84 -3.20
C PHE A 59 5.60 1.49 -3.58
N ARG A 60 6.86 1.47 -4.02
CA ARG A 60 7.55 0.24 -4.41
C ARG A 60 7.87 -0.63 -3.19
N ARG A 61 8.27 -0.02 -2.06
CA ARG A 61 8.47 -0.71 -0.77
C ARG A 61 7.17 -1.30 -0.24
N ILE A 62 6.11 -0.49 -0.17
CA ILE A 62 4.78 -0.93 0.28
C ILE A 62 4.27 -2.06 -0.62
N GLY A 63 4.36 -1.90 -1.94
CA GLY A 63 3.90 -2.91 -2.89
C GLY A 63 4.70 -4.21 -2.81
N ALA A 64 6.02 -4.15 -2.65
CA ALA A 64 6.85 -5.33 -2.49
C ALA A 64 6.57 -6.05 -1.16
N SER A 65 6.42 -5.29 -0.06
CA SER A 65 6.08 -5.83 1.26
C SER A 65 4.71 -6.52 1.24
N TYR A 66 3.70 -5.89 0.64
CA TYR A 66 2.36 -6.45 0.49
C TYR A 66 2.36 -7.72 -0.37
N VAL A 67 3.04 -7.72 -1.52
CA VAL A 67 3.14 -8.91 -2.39
C VAL A 67 3.90 -10.05 -1.71
N CYS A 68 4.94 -9.73 -0.92
CA CYS A 68 5.68 -10.72 -0.14
C CYS A 68 4.76 -11.40 0.88
N TRP A 69 3.94 -10.62 1.60
CA TRP A 69 2.98 -11.15 2.55
C TRP A 69 1.86 -11.94 1.87
N TYR A 70 1.26 -11.43 0.79
CA TYR A 70 0.19 -12.10 0.05
C TYR A 70 0.62 -13.44 -0.57
N ASN A 71 1.86 -13.57 -1.05
CA ASN A 71 2.36 -14.84 -1.59
C ASN A 71 2.74 -15.86 -0.51
N TRP A 72 2.90 -15.43 0.74
CA TRP A 72 3.24 -16.31 1.86
C TRP A 72 2.03 -16.73 2.70
N SER A 73 0.83 -16.23 2.37
CA SER A 73 -0.43 -16.50 3.08
C SER A 73 -1.36 -17.44 2.31
#